data_AF-A0A2D4SFV1-F1
#
_entry.id   AF-A0A2D4SFV1-F1
#
_cell.length_a   1.000
_cell.length_b   1.000
_cell.length_c   1.000
_cell.angle_alpha   90.00
_cell.angle_beta   90.00
_cell.angle_gamma   90.00
#
_symmetry.space_group_name_H-M   'P 1'
#
loop_
_entity.id
_entity.type
_entity.pdbx_description
1 polymer ?
#
loop_
_entity_poly.entity_id
_entity_poly.type
_entity_poly.pdbx_seq_one_letter_code
_entity_poly.pdbx_strand_id
1 'polypeptide(L)'
;MFAPVIFSGAAQIEAVDARDMLEDATLLGKCLNGTRQLLNLDCLYVCAPSEAEAEAAKSDNPAAQPRLAAGIEVCQRLSDTEGDRLALLAGLTGPAALATRLMAGQDVDDIEDYYEQASAGLLALVKALGEAGCSGIWFQENAAPGDADDEREIWEDSLTPIVNVARFHKLPVFVSFTEHEPDECPAGVIVCASGGGDSAAGLLPADWNTWNELPGDCQIVLTPAEVDPAVKLADLREQIGRMAG
;
A
#
# COMPACT_ATOMS: atom_id res chain seq x y z
N MET A 1 16.12 -0.87 2.70
CA MET A 1 15.30 -0.22 1.65
C MET A 1 14.30 0.69 2.34
N PHE A 2 14.30 1.98 2.02
CA PHE A 2 13.31 2.90 2.54
C PHE A 2 12.26 3.16 1.46
N ALA A 3 10.99 2.99 1.79
CA ALA A 3 9.87 3.20 0.89
C ALA A 3 8.89 4.20 1.55
N PRO A 4 9.08 5.50 1.32
CA PRO A 4 8.20 6.52 1.83
C PRO A 4 7.03 6.80 0.88
N VAL A 5 5.87 7.08 1.47
CA VAL A 5 4.70 7.58 0.75
C VAL A 5 4.86 9.10 0.62
N ILE A 6 5.32 9.60 -0.54
CA ILE A 6 5.67 11.03 -0.74
C ILE A 6 4.96 11.63 -1.96
N PHE A 7 3.64 11.49 -2.08
CA PHE A 7 2.92 12.06 -3.22
C PHE A 7 2.92 13.60 -3.18
N SER A 8 2.66 14.20 -2.02
CA SER A 8 2.70 15.65 -1.84
C SER A 8 4.09 16.24 -2.09
N GLY A 9 5.15 15.59 -1.59
CA GLY A 9 6.53 16.02 -1.86
C GLY A 9 6.89 15.88 -3.35
N ALA A 10 6.42 14.82 -4.01
CA ALA A 10 6.61 14.65 -5.45
C ALA A 10 5.93 15.76 -6.27
N ALA A 11 4.70 16.14 -5.91
CA ALA A 11 3.99 17.24 -6.53
C ALA A 11 4.72 18.58 -6.34
N GLN A 12 5.28 18.82 -5.14
CA GLN A 12 6.06 20.03 -4.85
C GLN A 12 7.35 20.13 -5.68
N ILE A 13 8.06 19.01 -5.88
CA ILE A 13 9.30 18.98 -6.69
C ILE A 13 9.04 19.48 -8.11
N GLU A 14 7.91 19.06 -8.69
CA GLU A 14 7.52 19.40 -10.06
C GLU A 14 6.64 20.67 -10.16
N ALA A 15 6.36 21.33 -9.02
CA ALA A 15 5.50 22.50 -8.92
C ALA A 15 4.10 22.30 -9.58
N VAL A 16 3.51 21.13 -9.35
CA VAL A 16 2.16 20.77 -9.82
C VAL A 16 1.19 20.61 -8.65
N ASP A 17 -0.11 20.68 -8.93
CA ASP A 17 -1.13 20.36 -7.95
C ASP A 17 -1.16 18.85 -7.68
N ALA A 18 -1.26 18.46 -6.40
CA ALA A 18 -1.21 17.05 -6.01
C ALA A 18 -2.42 16.27 -6.54
N ARG A 19 -3.60 16.89 -6.62
CA ARG A 19 -4.79 16.23 -7.17
C ARG A 19 -4.64 16.00 -8.66
N ASP A 20 -4.22 17.02 -9.41
CA ASP A 20 -4.01 16.90 -10.85
C ASP A 20 -2.93 15.85 -11.16
N MET A 21 -1.87 15.80 -10.35
CA MET A 21 -0.85 14.77 -10.44
C MET A 21 -1.43 13.37 -10.22
N LEU A 22 -2.22 13.15 -9.17
CA LEU A 22 -2.76 11.83 -8.82
C LEU A 22 -3.80 11.31 -9.82
N GLU A 23 -4.42 12.17 -10.61
CA GLU A 23 -5.44 11.80 -11.61
C GLU A 23 -4.88 11.68 -13.05
N ASP A 24 -3.59 12.00 -13.27
CA ASP A 24 -2.91 11.92 -14.58
C ASP A 24 -1.64 11.05 -14.48
N ALA A 25 -1.66 9.88 -15.12
CA ALA A 25 -0.54 8.93 -15.13
C ALA A 25 0.78 9.52 -15.65
N THR A 26 0.72 10.46 -16.59
CA THR A 26 1.92 11.08 -17.15
C THR A 26 2.54 12.05 -16.15
N LEU A 27 1.72 12.89 -15.51
CA LEU A 27 2.19 13.78 -14.45
C LEU A 27 2.70 12.99 -13.25
N LEU A 28 1.94 11.98 -12.79
CA LEU A 28 2.34 11.11 -11.69
C LEU A 28 3.68 10.43 -11.96
N GLY A 29 3.82 9.78 -13.11
CA GLY A 29 5.07 9.10 -13.48
C GLY A 29 6.27 10.05 -13.55
N LYS A 30 6.07 11.29 -14.02
CA LYS A 30 7.10 12.33 -14.02
C LYS A 30 7.51 12.70 -12.59
N CYS A 31 6.55 12.98 -11.71
CA CYS A 31 6.81 13.39 -10.33
C CYS A 31 7.48 12.27 -9.51
N LEU A 32 7.04 11.03 -9.67
CA LEU A 32 7.64 9.87 -9.00
C LEU A 32 9.09 9.63 -9.47
N ASN A 33 9.35 9.73 -10.77
CA ASN A 33 10.72 9.62 -11.30
C ASN A 33 11.63 10.77 -10.84
N GLY A 34 11.13 12.00 -10.81
CA GLY A 34 11.87 13.14 -10.27
C GLY A 34 12.23 12.94 -8.79
N THR A 35 11.28 12.45 -8.00
CA THR A 35 11.47 12.11 -6.59
C THR A 35 12.50 11.00 -6.40
N ARG A 36 12.38 9.91 -7.17
CA ARG A 36 13.34 8.80 -7.19
C ARG A 36 14.77 9.28 -7.42
N GLN A 37 14.98 10.10 -8.45
CA GLN A 37 16.30 10.60 -8.81
C GLN A 37 16.86 11.57 -7.76
N LEU A 38 16.01 12.44 -7.21
CA LEU A 38 16.42 13.43 -6.22
C LEU A 38 16.81 12.80 -4.88
N LEU A 39 16.05 11.80 -4.44
CA LEU A 39 16.19 11.14 -3.14
C LEU A 39 16.98 9.83 -3.21
N ASN A 40 17.39 9.40 -4.41
CA ASN A 40 18.08 8.13 -4.68
C ASN A 40 17.31 6.93 -4.09
N LEU A 41 16.02 6.83 -4.44
CA LEU A 41 15.15 5.76 -3.96
C LEU A 41 15.24 4.50 -4.84
N ASP A 42 15.37 3.36 -4.19
CA ASP A 42 15.30 2.02 -4.82
C ASP A 42 13.86 1.47 -4.84
N CYS A 43 12.93 2.20 -4.24
CA CYS A 43 11.52 1.83 -4.13
C CYS A 43 10.60 3.05 -4.28
N LEU A 44 9.46 2.88 -4.93
CA LEU A 44 8.41 3.90 -5.07
C LEU A 44 7.04 3.33 -4.76
N TYR A 45 6.20 4.16 -4.14
CA TYR A 45 4.77 3.93 -4.08
C TYR A 45 4.09 4.44 -5.36
N VAL A 46 3.29 3.59 -6.00
CA VAL A 46 2.48 3.96 -7.18
C VAL A 46 1.04 4.31 -6.81
N CYS A 47 0.57 3.83 -5.66
CA CYS A 47 -0.71 4.15 -5.04
C CYS A 47 -0.49 4.43 -3.54
N ALA A 48 -1.36 5.23 -2.93
CA ALA A 48 -1.44 5.44 -1.50
C ALA A 48 -2.86 5.11 -0.98
N PRO A 49 -2.99 4.66 0.29
CA PRO A 49 -4.28 4.49 0.93
C PRO A 49 -5.10 5.78 0.90
N SER A 50 -6.33 5.75 0.43
CA SER A 50 -7.17 6.94 0.29
C SER A 50 -8.68 6.64 0.27
N GLU A 51 -9.49 7.68 0.16
CA GLU A 51 -10.94 7.55 -0.07
C GLU A 51 -11.27 7.00 -1.47
N ALA A 52 -10.31 7.00 -2.41
CA ALA A 52 -10.54 6.49 -3.76
C ALA A 52 -10.93 5.00 -3.75
N GLU A 53 -10.39 4.21 -2.82
CA GLU A 53 -10.72 2.79 -2.68
C GLU A 53 -12.17 2.56 -2.24
N ALA A 54 -12.73 3.42 -1.38
CA ALA A 54 -14.13 3.32 -0.97
C ALA A 54 -15.08 3.60 -2.13
N GLU A 55 -14.77 4.59 -2.97
CA GLU A 55 -15.53 4.84 -4.20
C GLU A 55 -15.31 3.78 -5.28
N ALA A 56 -14.11 3.18 -5.32
CA ALA A 56 -13.78 2.09 -6.22
C ALA A 56 -14.56 0.81 -5.89
N ALA A 57 -14.63 0.44 -4.60
CA ALA A 57 -15.32 -0.76 -4.12
C ALA A 57 -16.84 -0.73 -4.37
N LYS A 58 -17.43 0.46 -4.60
CA LYS A 58 -18.83 0.63 -5.00
C LYS A 58 -19.07 0.48 -6.51
N SER A 59 -18.02 0.32 -7.31
CA SER A 59 -18.08 0.27 -8.77
C SER A 59 -17.82 -1.12 -9.33
N ASP A 60 -18.38 -1.42 -10.50
CA ASP A 60 -18.13 -2.69 -11.22
C ASP A 60 -16.68 -2.84 -11.69
N ASN A 61 -15.91 -1.74 -11.76
CA ASN A 61 -14.51 -1.74 -12.16
C ASN A 61 -13.68 -0.81 -11.25
N PRO A 62 -13.28 -1.29 -10.06
CA PRO A 62 -12.49 -0.52 -9.10
C PRO A 62 -11.22 0.10 -9.70
N ALA A 63 -10.55 -0.64 -10.59
CA ALA A 63 -9.31 -0.22 -11.24
C ALA A 63 -9.49 0.95 -12.23
N ALA A 64 -10.73 1.26 -12.66
CA ALA A 64 -11.01 2.38 -13.54
C ALA A 64 -11.21 3.72 -12.81
N GLN A 65 -11.25 3.74 -11.48
CA GLN A 65 -11.30 5.00 -10.74
C GLN A 65 -10.06 5.85 -11.07
N PRO A 66 -10.21 7.16 -11.41
CA PRO A 66 -9.14 7.94 -12.04
C PRO A 66 -7.78 7.87 -11.33
N ARG A 67 -7.76 7.97 -9.99
CA ARG A 67 -6.53 7.91 -9.19
C ARG A 67 -5.87 6.54 -9.20
N LEU A 68 -6.67 5.48 -9.08
CA LEU A 68 -6.18 4.10 -9.08
C LEU A 68 -5.71 3.72 -10.49
N ALA A 69 -6.45 4.12 -11.53
CA ALA A 69 -6.07 3.92 -12.93
C ALA A 69 -4.74 4.61 -13.25
N ALA A 70 -4.54 5.84 -12.79
CA ALA A 70 -3.28 6.56 -12.97
C ALA A 70 -2.10 5.84 -12.29
N GLY A 71 -2.27 5.39 -11.06
CA GLY A 71 -1.25 4.60 -10.33
C GLY A 71 -0.92 3.28 -11.01
N ILE A 72 -1.93 2.53 -11.45
CA ILE A 72 -1.77 1.25 -12.19
C ILE A 72 -1.03 1.47 -13.51
N GLU A 73 -1.38 2.50 -14.28
CA GLU A 73 -0.73 2.82 -15.54
C GLU A 73 0.75 3.20 -15.34
N VAL A 74 1.05 3.98 -14.30
CA VAL A 74 2.43 4.31 -13.93
C VAL A 74 3.20 3.08 -13.49
N CYS A 75 2.58 2.19 -12.71
CA CYS A 75 3.17 0.92 -12.30
C CYS A 75 3.61 0.10 -13.52
N GLN A 76 2.72 -0.08 -14.50
CA GLN A 76 3.02 -0.80 -15.73
C GLN A 76 4.19 -0.17 -16.49
N ARG A 77 4.15 1.16 -16.70
CA ARG A 77 5.20 1.87 -17.44
C ARG A 77 6.57 1.77 -16.75
N LEU A 78 6.61 1.94 -15.43
CA LEU A 78 7.86 1.85 -14.66
C LEU A 78 8.37 0.41 -14.61
N SER A 79 7.49 -0.57 -14.46
CA SER A 79 7.86 -1.99 -14.52
C SER A 79 8.47 -2.34 -15.89
N ASP A 80 7.86 -1.92 -16.99
CA ASP A 80 8.36 -2.20 -18.35
C ASP A 80 9.71 -1.54 -18.65
N THR A 81 10.01 -0.40 -18.02
CA THR A 81 11.21 0.39 -18.31
C THR A 81 12.36 0.12 -17.34
N GLU A 82 12.08 -0.05 -16.05
CA GLU A 82 13.08 -0.24 -15.00
C GLU A 82 13.29 -1.73 -14.65
N GLY A 83 12.27 -2.58 -14.86
CA GLY A 83 12.29 -3.98 -14.47
C GLY A 83 12.66 -4.16 -12.99
N ASP A 84 13.53 -5.13 -12.71
CA ASP A 84 13.95 -5.47 -11.33
C ASP A 84 14.84 -4.42 -10.66
N ARG A 85 15.14 -3.28 -11.30
CA ARG A 85 16.00 -2.20 -10.74
C ARG A 85 15.24 -1.24 -9.82
N LEU A 86 13.92 -1.34 -9.79
CA LEU A 86 13.06 -0.47 -9.00
C LEU A 86 11.93 -1.31 -8.38
N ALA A 87 11.86 -1.34 -7.06
CA ALA A 87 10.71 -1.94 -6.39
C ALA A 87 9.50 -0.99 -6.47
N LEU A 88 8.37 -1.48 -6.98
CA LEU A 88 7.12 -0.73 -7.06
C LEU A 88 6.15 -1.26 -6.02
N LEU A 89 5.81 -0.47 -5.01
CA LEU A 89 4.83 -0.85 -3.99
C LEU A 89 3.50 -0.15 -4.25
N ALA A 90 2.40 -0.82 -3.96
CA ALA A 90 1.08 -0.21 -3.94
C ALA A 90 0.57 -0.17 -2.49
N GLY A 91 0.34 1.04 -1.99
CA GLY A 91 -0.34 1.26 -0.73
C GLY A 91 -1.84 1.31 -0.96
N LEU A 92 -2.60 0.50 -0.22
CA LEU A 92 -4.05 0.42 -0.26
C LEU A 92 -4.60 0.47 1.16
N THR A 93 -5.83 0.94 1.30
CA THR A 93 -6.60 0.75 2.54
C THR A 93 -6.84 -0.76 2.76
N GLY A 94 -6.62 -1.26 3.98
CA GLY A 94 -6.88 -2.66 4.31
C GLY A 94 -8.38 -3.00 4.41
N PRO A 95 -8.78 -4.28 4.41
CA PRO A 95 -10.19 -4.66 4.47
C PRO A 95 -10.98 -4.10 5.66
N ALA A 96 -10.42 -4.11 6.88
CA ALA A 96 -11.15 -3.60 8.06
C ALA A 96 -11.35 -2.08 7.98
N ALA A 97 -10.29 -1.36 7.63
CA ALA A 97 -10.31 0.07 7.38
C ALA A 97 -11.28 0.45 6.26
N LEU A 98 -11.31 -0.32 5.16
CA LEU A 98 -12.19 -0.06 4.04
C LEU A 98 -13.66 -0.35 4.37
N ALA A 99 -13.95 -1.48 5.04
CA ALA A 99 -15.29 -1.81 5.51
C ALA A 99 -15.82 -0.70 6.45
N THR A 100 -15.00 -0.23 7.39
CA THR A 100 -15.34 0.91 8.26
C THR A 100 -15.72 2.16 7.48
N ARG A 101 -14.99 2.48 6.40
CA ARG A 101 -15.34 3.63 5.53
C ARG A 101 -16.63 3.40 4.74
N LEU A 102 -16.88 2.18 4.28
CA LEU A 102 -18.11 1.84 3.57
C LEU A 102 -19.35 1.93 4.47
N MET A 103 -19.21 1.58 5.75
CA MET A 103 -20.25 1.70 6.78
C MET A 103 -20.54 3.15 7.20
N ALA A 104 -19.62 4.08 6.96
CA ALA A 104 -19.72 5.44 7.49
C ALA A 104 -21.01 6.15 7.03
N GLY A 105 -21.90 6.41 8.00
CA GLY A 105 -23.19 7.09 7.77
C GLY A 105 -24.32 6.17 7.28
N GLN A 106 -24.17 4.86 7.39
CA GLN A 106 -25.20 3.86 7.07
C GLN A 106 -25.73 3.19 8.36
N ASP A 107 -26.96 2.69 8.32
CA ASP A 107 -27.47 1.78 9.34
C ASP A 107 -26.86 0.40 9.08
N VAL A 108 -26.02 -0.06 10.01
CA VAL A 108 -25.28 -1.32 9.88
C VAL A 108 -26.17 -2.46 10.37
N ASP A 109 -26.82 -3.16 9.44
CA ASP A 109 -27.60 -4.36 9.73
C ASP A 109 -26.74 -5.64 9.66
N ASP A 110 -25.74 -5.67 8.77
CA ASP A 110 -24.80 -6.77 8.60
C ASP A 110 -23.41 -6.26 8.23
N ILE A 111 -22.41 -6.54 9.08
CA ILE A 111 -21.02 -6.11 8.85
C ILE A 111 -20.35 -6.98 7.77
N GLU A 112 -20.79 -8.22 7.59
CA GLU A 112 -20.22 -9.19 6.63
C GLU A 112 -20.35 -8.67 5.19
N ASP A 113 -21.50 -8.07 4.85
CA ASP A 113 -21.75 -7.47 3.53
C ASP A 113 -20.70 -6.39 3.17
N TYR A 114 -20.28 -5.58 4.14
CA TYR A 114 -19.28 -4.53 3.92
C TYR A 114 -17.87 -5.09 3.77
N TYR A 115 -17.54 -6.17 4.49
CA TYR A 115 -16.28 -6.90 4.31
C TYR A 115 -16.24 -7.62 2.97
N GLU A 116 -17.35 -8.23 2.53
CA GLU A 116 -17.45 -8.84 1.20
C GLU A 116 -17.23 -7.78 0.10
N GLN A 117 -17.88 -6.63 0.22
CA GLN A 117 -17.70 -5.52 -0.71
C GLN A 117 -16.26 -4.98 -0.70
N ALA A 118 -15.66 -4.77 0.47
CA ALA A 118 -14.28 -4.34 0.62
C ALA A 118 -13.31 -5.37 -0.02
N SER A 119 -13.50 -6.65 0.27
CA SER A 119 -12.69 -7.75 -0.25
C SER A 119 -12.77 -7.82 -1.78
N ALA A 120 -13.98 -7.77 -2.36
CA ALA A 120 -14.17 -7.80 -3.81
C ALA A 120 -13.47 -6.62 -4.51
N GLY A 121 -13.59 -5.41 -3.95
CA GLY A 121 -12.91 -4.21 -4.44
C GLY A 121 -11.39 -4.34 -4.40
N LEU A 122 -10.84 -4.72 -3.24
CA LEU A 122 -9.39 -4.87 -3.05
C LEU A 122 -8.82 -6.02 -3.89
N LEU A 123 -9.54 -7.13 -4.02
CA LEU A 123 -9.16 -8.25 -4.88
C LEU A 123 -8.98 -7.81 -6.34
N ALA A 124 -9.92 -7.02 -6.86
CA ALA A 124 -9.83 -6.46 -8.21
C ALA A 124 -8.62 -5.53 -8.38
N LEU A 125 -8.34 -4.70 -7.37
CA LEU A 125 -7.19 -3.79 -7.38
C LEU A 125 -5.86 -4.54 -7.31
N VAL A 126 -5.72 -5.51 -6.39
CA VAL A 126 -4.51 -6.34 -6.26
C VAL A 126 -4.23 -7.11 -7.54
N LYS A 127 -5.27 -7.65 -8.18
CA LYS A 127 -5.14 -8.29 -9.49
C LYS A 127 -4.61 -7.30 -10.54
N ALA A 128 -5.23 -6.13 -10.67
CA ALA A 128 -4.82 -5.12 -11.65
C ALA A 128 -3.38 -4.64 -11.42
N LEU A 129 -2.98 -4.44 -10.16
CA LEU A 129 -1.62 -4.06 -9.78
C LEU A 129 -0.61 -5.18 -10.04
N GLY A 130 -0.98 -6.43 -9.79
CA GLY A 130 -0.15 -7.59 -10.11
C GLY A 130 0.04 -7.79 -11.61
N GLU A 131 -0.99 -7.54 -12.41
CA GLU A 131 -0.89 -7.50 -13.88
C GLU A 131 -0.01 -6.33 -14.35
N ALA A 132 -0.04 -5.20 -13.64
CA ALA A 132 0.76 -4.01 -13.90
C ALA A 132 2.24 -4.12 -13.46
N GLY A 133 2.69 -5.27 -12.97
CA GLY A 133 4.09 -5.48 -12.57
C GLY A 133 4.46 -4.85 -11.22
N CYS A 134 3.49 -4.66 -10.32
CA CYS A 134 3.77 -4.27 -8.95
C CYS A 134 4.71 -5.30 -8.27
N SER A 135 5.55 -4.83 -7.36
CA SER A 135 6.49 -5.66 -6.59
C SER A 135 5.98 -6.04 -5.20
N GLY A 136 4.89 -5.42 -4.73
CA GLY A 136 4.31 -5.71 -3.41
C GLY A 136 3.11 -4.84 -3.07
N ILE A 137 2.23 -5.37 -2.23
CA ILE A 137 1.03 -4.70 -1.73
C ILE A 137 1.22 -4.39 -0.26
N TRP A 138 0.95 -3.14 0.13
CA TRP A 138 0.90 -2.73 1.52
C TRP A 138 -0.51 -2.27 1.87
N PHE A 139 -1.15 -2.98 2.80
CA PHE A 139 -2.42 -2.59 3.38
C PHE A 139 -2.20 -1.78 4.65
N GLN A 140 -2.87 -0.64 4.70
CA GLN A 140 -2.96 0.16 5.91
C GLN A 140 -4.31 -0.08 6.59
N GLU A 141 -4.26 -0.70 7.76
CA GLU A 141 -5.39 -0.87 8.66
C GLU A 141 -5.39 0.27 9.69
N ASN A 142 -6.15 1.32 9.39
CA ASN A 142 -6.37 2.42 10.34
C ASN A 142 -7.51 2.17 11.33
N ALA A 143 -8.23 1.06 11.14
CA ALA A 143 -9.17 0.48 12.09
C ALA A 143 -8.76 -1.00 12.23
N ALA A 144 -8.62 -1.47 13.47
CA ALA A 144 -8.45 -2.89 13.71
C ALA A 144 -9.78 -3.61 13.41
N PRO A 145 -9.76 -4.89 12.97
CA PRO A 145 -10.97 -5.70 13.07
C PRO A 145 -11.42 -5.71 14.54
N GLY A 146 -12.73 -5.62 14.79
CA GLY A 146 -13.25 -5.62 16.16
C GLY A 146 -12.82 -6.84 16.97
N ASP A 147 -12.81 -6.68 18.30
CA ASP A 147 -12.35 -7.72 19.24
C ASP A 147 -13.30 -8.94 19.33
N ALA A 148 -14.46 -8.90 18.66
CA ALA A 148 -15.39 -10.02 18.63
C ALA A 148 -14.84 -11.11 17.70
N ASP A 149 -14.84 -12.36 18.18
CA ASP A 149 -14.34 -13.52 17.42
C ASP A 149 -14.95 -13.60 16.01
N ASP A 150 -16.24 -13.30 15.88
CA ASP A 150 -16.96 -13.31 14.59
C ASP A 150 -16.42 -12.24 13.61
N GLU A 151 -16.13 -11.02 14.07
CA GLU A 151 -15.63 -9.93 13.21
C GLU A 151 -14.19 -10.18 12.76
N ARG A 152 -13.39 -10.78 13.65
CA ARG A 152 -12.04 -11.24 13.30
C ARG A 152 -12.07 -12.32 12.24
N GLU A 153 -12.92 -13.34 12.39
CA GLU A 153 -13.08 -14.40 11.39
C GLU A 153 -13.47 -13.82 10.02
N ILE A 154 -14.43 -12.89 9.99
CA ILE A 154 -14.85 -12.18 8.78
C ILE A 154 -13.67 -11.42 8.13
N TRP A 155 -12.86 -10.71 8.92
CA TRP A 155 -11.68 -10.01 8.41
C TRP A 155 -10.63 -10.99 7.84
N GLU A 156 -10.33 -12.09 8.53
CA GLU A 156 -9.38 -13.11 8.06
C GLU A 156 -9.86 -13.76 6.75
N ASP A 157 -11.15 -14.08 6.66
CA ASP A 157 -11.78 -14.61 5.46
C ASP A 157 -11.76 -13.62 4.28
N SER A 158 -11.93 -12.33 4.56
CA SER A 158 -11.84 -11.27 3.55
C SER A 158 -10.44 -11.14 2.92
N LEU A 159 -9.38 -11.43 3.70
CA LEU A 159 -7.99 -11.36 3.25
C LEU A 159 -7.56 -12.58 2.44
N THR A 160 -8.10 -13.76 2.75
CA THR A 160 -7.73 -15.03 2.11
C THR A 160 -7.75 -14.99 0.57
N PRO A 161 -8.83 -14.54 -0.12
CA PRO A 161 -8.84 -14.48 -1.58
C PRO A 161 -7.81 -13.46 -2.12
N ILE A 162 -7.62 -12.34 -1.43
CA ILE A 162 -6.66 -11.29 -1.79
C ILE A 162 -5.23 -11.84 -1.74
N VAL A 163 -4.86 -12.52 -0.64
CA VAL A 163 -3.53 -13.14 -0.47
C VAL A 163 -3.30 -14.24 -1.52
N ASN A 164 -4.33 -15.02 -1.86
CA ASN A 164 -4.22 -16.03 -2.90
C ASN A 164 -3.93 -15.43 -4.29
N VAL A 165 -4.60 -14.33 -4.64
CA VAL A 165 -4.32 -13.60 -5.90
C VAL A 165 -2.95 -12.93 -5.86
N ALA A 166 -2.59 -12.29 -4.75
CA ALA A 166 -1.26 -11.71 -4.56
C ALA A 166 -0.18 -12.77 -4.75
N ARG A 167 -0.34 -13.97 -4.17
CA ARG A 167 0.56 -15.11 -4.35
C ARG A 167 0.66 -15.56 -5.80
N PHE A 168 -0.44 -15.61 -6.55
CA PHE A 168 -0.43 -15.92 -7.98
C PHE A 168 0.46 -14.96 -8.77
N HIS A 169 0.41 -13.66 -8.42
CA HIS A 169 1.27 -12.62 -8.99
C HIS A 169 2.64 -12.50 -8.31
N LYS A 170 2.96 -13.35 -7.32
CA LYS A 170 4.19 -13.31 -6.50
C LYS A 170 4.38 -11.99 -5.75
N LEU A 171 3.29 -11.37 -5.33
CA LEU A 171 3.30 -10.13 -4.56
C LEU A 171 3.35 -10.43 -3.07
N PRO A 172 4.32 -9.88 -2.32
CA PRO A 172 4.22 -9.80 -0.87
C PRO A 172 3.06 -8.92 -0.45
N VAL A 173 2.38 -9.36 0.60
CA VAL A 173 1.30 -8.61 1.25
C VAL A 173 1.79 -8.21 2.62
N PHE A 174 1.95 -6.90 2.80
CA PHE A 174 2.27 -6.28 4.07
C PHE A 174 0.99 -5.70 4.68
N VAL A 175 0.82 -5.80 5.99
CA VAL A 175 -0.27 -5.12 6.70
C VAL A 175 0.33 -4.33 7.86
N SER A 176 -0.05 -3.06 8.00
CA SER A 176 0.30 -2.25 9.18
C SER A 176 -0.96 -1.78 9.89
N PHE A 177 -0.96 -1.85 11.21
CA PHE A 177 -2.06 -1.37 12.05
C PHE A 177 -1.68 -0.06 12.75
N THR A 178 -2.56 0.94 12.74
CA THR A 178 -2.30 2.20 13.48
C THR A 178 -2.80 2.19 14.91
N GLU A 179 -3.80 1.36 15.23
CA GLU A 179 -4.44 1.32 16.54
C GLU A 179 -4.05 0.08 17.34
N HIS A 180 -4.46 -1.10 16.86
CA HIS A 180 -4.23 -2.38 17.51
C HIS A 180 -3.85 -3.44 16.48
N GLU A 181 -2.76 -4.17 16.74
CA GLU A 181 -2.32 -5.31 15.95
C GLU A 181 -2.99 -6.58 16.49
N PRO A 182 -3.66 -7.40 15.65
CA PRO A 182 -4.27 -8.64 16.09
C PRO A 182 -3.21 -9.66 16.51
N ASP A 183 -3.53 -10.50 17.50
CA ASP A 183 -2.61 -11.51 18.04
C ASP A 183 -2.12 -12.53 17.00
N GLU A 184 -2.94 -12.81 15.97
CA GLU A 184 -2.56 -13.67 14.85
C GLU A 184 -3.03 -13.02 13.53
N CYS A 185 -2.31 -13.29 12.46
CA CYS A 185 -2.64 -12.82 11.12
C CYS A 185 -2.78 -14.01 10.15
N PRO A 186 -3.59 -13.88 9.09
CA PRO A 186 -3.71 -14.90 8.06
C PRO A 186 -2.36 -15.29 7.47
N ALA A 187 -2.21 -16.57 7.15
CA ALA A 187 -0.99 -17.08 6.53
C ALA A 187 -0.69 -16.38 5.18
N GLY A 188 0.54 -15.91 5.02
CA GLY A 188 0.98 -15.20 3.81
C GLY A 188 0.86 -13.67 3.89
N VAL A 189 0.41 -13.14 5.02
CA VAL A 189 0.51 -11.71 5.38
C VAL A 189 1.75 -11.48 6.23
N ILE A 190 2.45 -10.37 5.97
CA ILE A 190 3.58 -9.91 6.78
C ILE A 190 3.11 -8.70 7.58
N VAL A 191 3.08 -8.84 8.90
CA VAL A 191 2.70 -7.75 9.77
C VAL A 191 3.86 -6.78 9.95
N CYS A 192 3.63 -5.52 9.66
CA CYS A 192 4.56 -4.44 9.88
C CYS A 192 4.30 -3.81 11.25
N ALA A 193 5.18 -4.07 12.21
CA ALA A 193 5.08 -3.50 13.54
C ALA A 193 5.04 -1.96 13.50
N SER A 194 4.06 -1.37 14.18
CA SER A 194 3.99 0.08 14.39
C SER A 194 5.00 0.47 15.48
N GLY A 195 6.21 0.82 15.06
CA GLY A 195 7.27 1.21 16.00
C GLY A 195 6.89 2.47 16.80
N GLY A 196 6.60 2.32 18.10
CA GLY A 196 6.59 3.43 19.07
C GLY A 196 7.98 4.04 19.33
N GLY A 197 9.01 3.52 18.67
CA GLY A 197 10.38 4.03 18.59
C GLY A 197 11.13 3.25 17.51
N ASP A 198 11.93 3.97 16.71
CA ASP A 198 12.89 3.49 15.73
C ASP A 198 12.54 2.18 14.97
N SER A 199 11.82 2.34 13.86
CA SER A 199 11.91 1.52 12.62
C SER A 199 11.68 -0.01 12.74
N ALA A 200 10.51 -0.47 12.27
CA ALA A 200 10.28 -1.88 11.94
C ALA A 200 10.95 -2.25 10.60
N ALA A 201 11.49 -3.46 10.52
CA ALA A 201 12.47 -3.89 9.52
C ALA A 201 12.18 -5.30 8.95
N GLY A 202 12.26 -5.45 7.62
CA GLY A 202 12.49 -6.73 6.90
C GLY A 202 12.77 -6.51 5.39
N LEU A 203 13.84 -7.04 4.74
CA LEU A 203 13.80 -7.33 3.27
C LEU A 203 13.17 -8.71 3.09
N LEU A 204 12.56 -8.91 1.92
CA LEU A 204 12.02 -10.17 1.51
C LEU A 204 13.04 -11.02 0.74
N PRO A 205 13.17 -12.32 1.06
CA PRO A 205 13.85 -13.26 0.18
C PRO A 205 13.17 -13.32 -1.20
N ALA A 206 13.95 -13.65 -2.24
CA ALA A 206 13.41 -13.92 -3.57
C ALA A 206 12.52 -15.20 -3.63
N ASP A 207 12.65 -16.09 -2.65
CA ASP A 207 11.80 -17.28 -2.51
C ASP A 207 10.67 -17.03 -1.51
N TRP A 208 9.46 -16.86 -2.04
CA TRP A 208 8.25 -16.55 -1.26
C TRP A 208 7.87 -17.62 -0.23
N ASN A 209 8.28 -18.88 -0.43
CA ASN A 209 8.05 -19.93 0.57
C ASN A 209 8.86 -19.70 1.86
N THR A 210 9.88 -18.85 1.80
CA THR A 210 10.77 -18.53 2.93
C THR A 210 10.40 -17.22 3.61
N TRP A 211 9.29 -16.58 3.25
CA TRP A 211 8.88 -15.30 3.87
C TRP A 211 8.46 -15.42 5.34
N ASN A 212 8.09 -16.62 5.80
CA ASN A 212 7.92 -16.90 7.23
C ASN A 212 9.27 -17.00 7.98
N GLU A 213 10.38 -16.99 7.25
CA GLU A 213 11.76 -17.15 7.72
C GLU A 213 12.64 -16.07 7.10
N LEU A 214 12.26 -14.78 7.25
CA LEU A 214 13.06 -13.66 6.75
C LEU A 214 14.51 -13.78 7.29
N PRO A 215 15.54 -13.83 6.42
CA PRO A 215 16.91 -13.85 6.88
C PRO A 215 17.21 -12.57 7.65
N GLY A 216 17.80 -12.73 8.84
CA GLY A 216 18.23 -11.61 9.66
C GLY A 216 19.13 -10.65 8.89
N ASP A 217 18.91 -9.35 9.14
CA ASP A 217 19.72 -8.19 8.75
C ASP A 217 19.17 -7.30 7.63
N CYS A 218 17.93 -7.50 7.18
CA CYS A 218 17.35 -6.62 6.18
C CYS A 218 16.16 -5.79 6.67
N GLN A 219 16.06 -4.54 6.21
CA GLN A 219 15.09 -3.57 6.69
C GLN A 219 14.36 -2.89 5.52
N ILE A 220 13.08 -3.20 5.30
CA ILE A 220 12.14 -2.29 4.61
C ILE A 220 11.56 -1.36 5.67
N VAL A 221 11.73 -0.06 5.50
CA VAL A 221 11.11 0.95 6.36
C VAL A 221 10.03 1.64 5.54
N LEU A 222 8.77 1.42 5.94
CA LEU A 222 7.58 2.04 5.35
C LEU A 222 7.16 3.24 6.19
N THR A 223 6.64 4.29 5.56
CA THR A 223 5.97 5.37 6.30
C THR A 223 4.51 4.98 6.52
N PRO A 224 3.98 5.10 7.76
CA PRO A 224 2.60 4.69 8.05
C PRO A 224 1.56 5.58 7.38
N ALA A 225 1.94 6.75 6.88
CA ALA A 225 1.08 7.66 6.15
C ALA A 225 1.91 8.47 5.15
N GLU A 226 1.21 9.24 4.32
CA GLU A 226 1.85 10.24 3.47
C GLU A 226 2.70 11.21 4.30
N VAL A 227 3.92 11.50 3.82
CA VAL A 227 4.81 12.48 4.44
C VAL A 227 4.14 13.85 4.38
N ASP A 228 4.03 14.52 5.54
CA ASP A 228 3.42 15.84 5.66
C ASP A 228 4.04 16.81 4.63
N PRO A 229 3.24 17.50 3.81
CA PRO A 229 3.73 18.45 2.81
C PRO A 229 4.58 19.58 3.39
N ALA A 230 4.50 19.87 4.69
CA ALA A 230 5.34 20.86 5.36
C ALA A 230 6.79 20.38 5.60
N VAL A 231 7.08 19.09 5.48
CA VAL A 231 8.43 18.53 5.64
C VAL A 231 9.31 19.00 4.49
N LYS A 232 10.45 19.62 4.82
CA LYS A 232 11.39 20.08 3.80
C LYS A 232 12.10 18.89 3.16
N LEU A 233 12.29 18.94 1.85
CA LEU A 233 13.03 17.92 1.10
C LEU A 233 14.45 17.67 1.63
N ALA A 234 15.11 18.71 2.17
CA ALA A 234 16.43 18.57 2.78
C ALA A 234 16.38 17.68 4.04
N ASP A 235 15.37 17.87 4.89
CA ASP A 235 15.19 17.11 6.13
C ASP A 235 14.84 15.65 5.79
N LEU A 236 13.99 15.44 4.79
CA LEU A 236 13.66 14.12 4.28
C LEU A 236 14.89 13.39 3.72
N ARG A 237 15.71 14.08 2.91
CA ARG A 237 16.96 13.51 2.39
C ARG A 237 17.94 13.15 3.51
N GLU A 238 18.04 13.97 4.55
CA GLU A 238 18.86 13.67 5.73
C GLU A 238 18.33 12.45 6.49
N GLN A 239 17.03 12.34 6.69
CA GLN A 239 16.40 11.17 7.30
C GLN A 239 16.67 9.89 6.49
N ILE A 240 16.48 9.94 5.17
CA ILE A 240 16.77 8.83 4.26
C ILE A 240 18.23 8.41 4.38
N GLY A 241 19.16 9.38 4.38
CA GLY A 241 20.59 9.13 4.54
C GLY A 241 20.92 8.46 5.88
N ARG A 242 20.21 8.80 6.97
CA ARG A 242 20.38 8.16 8.29
C ARG A 242 19.84 6.74 8.34
N MET A 243 18.81 6.42 7.58
CA MET A 243 18.24 5.05 7.51
C MET A 243 19.00 4.13 6.55
N ALA A 244 19.76 4.70 5.62
CA ALA A 244 20.52 3.94 4.62
C ALA A 244 21.96 3.59 5.06
N GLY A 245 22.48 4.18 6.15
CA GLY A 245 23.84 3.99 6.65
C GLY A 245 23.88 3.32 8.01
#